data_AF-A0A8T3TK92-F1
#
_entry.id   AF-A0A8T3TK92-F1
#
_cell.length_a   1.000
_cell.length_b   1.000
_cell.length_c   1.000
_cell.angle_alpha   90.00
_cell.angle_beta   90.00
_cell.angle_gamma   90.00
#
_symmetry.space_group_name_H-M   'P 1'
#
loop_
_entity.id
_entity.type
_entity.pdbx_description
1 polymer ?
#
loop_
_entity_poly.entity_id
_entity_poly.type
_entity_poly.pdbx_seq_one_letter_code
_entity_poly.pdbx_strand_id
1 'polypeptide(L)'
;MRPDEIDRWLAEAGIEPLERVEREGAVSWDLLLDGRRRHDIRVTLILDPALALVGWVHYAPQLPDTFRKSYERFLRWNDELPFAKFALSEDLRPILTSEVPIDRLESESLGLTLARLLAICDLLLEESVRWLWPGAKRAPMPDRPSRQVALLDRYAPHLAELAAPDP
;
A
#
# COMPACT_ATOMS: atom_id res chain seq x y z
N MET A 1 20.35 5.81 5.99
CA MET A 1 19.20 5.45 6.83
C MET A 1 19.56 4.23 7.67
N ARG A 2 19.22 4.20 8.96
CA ARG A 2 19.32 2.99 9.79
C ARG A 2 17.94 2.35 9.99
N PRO A 3 17.84 1.01 10.03
CA PRO A 3 16.57 0.31 10.28
C PRO A 3 15.83 0.79 11.55
N ASP A 4 16.56 1.06 12.62
CA ASP A 4 16.00 1.54 13.90
C ASP A 4 15.25 2.89 13.78
N GLU A 5 15.57 3.69 12.75
CA GLU A 5 14.85 4.94 12.48
C GLU A 5 13.45 4.64 11.93
N ILE A 6 13.31 3.61 11.10
CA ILE A 6 12.01 3.14 10.59
C ILE A 6 11.18 2.57 11.73
N ASP A 7 11.79 1.74 12.60
CA ASP A 7 11.12 1.18 13.78
C ASP A 7 10.53 2.30 14.66
N ARG A 8 11.31 3.35 14.91
CA ARG A 8 10.84 4.52 15.66
C ARG A 8 9.71 5.26 14.96
N TRP A 9 9.82 5.52 13.65
CA TRP A 9 8.77 6.25 12.91
C TRP A 9 7.46 5.47 12.83
N LEU A 10 7.52 4.14 12.69
CA LEU A 10 6.34 3.28 12.75
C LEU A 10 5.68 3.37 14.13
N ALA A 11 6.46 3.30 15.20
CA ALA A 11 5.94 3.46 16.56
C ALA A 11 5.32 4.85 16.80
N GLU A 12 5.95 5.92 16.33
CA GLU A 12 5.41 7.29 16.37
C GLU A 12 4.08 7.43 15.61
N ALA A 13 3.90 6.65 14.53
CA ALA A 13 2.65 6.57 13.77
C ALA A 13 1.61 5.61 14.38
N GLY A 14 1.92 4.95 15.51
CA GLY A 14 1.06 3.96 16.15
C GLY A 14 0.94 2.65 15.37
N ILE A 15 1.95 2.30 14.59
CA ILE A 15 2.01 1.09 13.76
C ILE A 15 3.00 0.12 14.39
N GLU A 16 2.50 -1.06 14.76
CA GLU A 16 3.31 -2.17 15.23
C GLU A 16 3.50 -3.20 14.10
N PRO A 17 4.75 -3.50 13.70
CA PRO A 17 5.01 -4.57 12.74
C PRO A 17 4.59 -5.93 13.27
N LEU A 18 3.99 -6.76 12.41
CA LEU A 18 3.74 -8.17 12.69
C LEU A 18 5.04 -8.98 12.70
N GLU A 19 5.96 -8.64 11.81
CA GLU A 19 7.24 -9.29 11.65
C GLU A 19 8.29 -8.28 11.17
N ARG A 20 9.54 -8.47 11.59
CA ARG A 20 10.72 -7.75 11.11
C ARG A 20 11.79 -8.76 10.73
N VAL A 21 12.26 -8.71 9.49
CA VAL A 21 13.24 -9.66 8.94
C VAL A 21 14.41 -8.89 8.35
N GLU A 22 15.62 -9.40 8.52
CA GLU A 22 16.82 -8.88 7.88
C GLU A 22 17.44 -9.96 7.00
N ARG A 23 17.70 -9.63 5.73
CA ARG A 23 18.25 -10.56 4.74
C ARG A 23 19.06 -9.80 3.70
N GLU A 24 20.25 -10.30 3.39
CA GLU A 24 21.08 -9.80 2.28
C GLU A 24 21.35 -8.29 2.34
N GLY A 25 21.41 -7.70 3.55
CA GLY A 25 21.64 -6.27 3.77
C GLY A 25 20.39 -5.39 3.68
N ALA A 26 19.22 -5.96 3.37
CA ALA A 26 17.93 -5.30 3.44
C ALA A 26 17.17 -5.69 4.72
N VAL A 27 16.34 -4.77 5.22
CA VAL A 27 15.42 -5.03 6.34
C VAL A 27 13.99 -4.83 5.87
N SER A 28 13.10 -5.74 6.25
CA SER A 28 11.68 -5.65 5.93
C SER A 28 10.79 -5.71 7.16
N TRP A 29 9.63 -5.06 7.06
CA TRP A 29 8.58 -5.05 8.08
C TRP A 29 7.26 -5.44 7.45
N ASP A 30 6.62 -6.48 7.99
CA ASP A 30 5.27 -6.84 7.59
C ASP A 30 4.26 -6.13 8.49
N LEU A 31 3.33 -5.41 7.86
CA LEU A 31 2.35 -4.56 8.51
C LEU A 31 0.93 -5.04 8.16
N LEU A 32 0.02 -4.86 9.10
CA LEU A 32 -1.42 -5.00 8.88
C LEU A 32 -2.11 -3.67 9.13
N LEU A 33 -2.56 -3.04 8.05
CA LEU A 33 -3.07 -1.68 8.05
C LEU A 33 -4.51 -1.64 7.51
N ASP A 34 -5.21 -0.56 7.80
CA ASP A 34 -6.57 -0.31 7.34
C ASP A 34 -6.65 0.99 6.55
N GLY A 35 -7.25 0.94 5.37
CA GLY A 35 -7.89 2.12 4.79
C GLY A 35 -9.13 2.52 5.59
N ARG A 36 -9.81 3.57 5.15
CA ARG A 36 -11.13 3.96 5.67
C ARG A 36 -12.22 2.98 5.27
N ARG A 37 -12.07 2.31 4.12
CA ARG A 37 -13.09 1.42 3.54
C ARG A 37 -12.61 -0.01 3.46
N ARG A 38 -11.34 -0.23 3.15
CA ARG A 38 -10.73 -1.55 3.04
C ARG A 38 -9.84 -1.83 4.25
N HIS A 39 -10.21 -2.83 5.03
CA HIS A 39 -9.47 -3.25 6.22
C HIS A 39 -8.51 -4.41 5.95
N ASP A 40 -7.58 -4.61 6.88
CA ASP A 40 -6.65 -5.73 6.94
C ASP A 40 -5.80 -5.87 5.66
N ILE A 41 -5.31 -4.73 5.18
CA ILE A 41 -4.38 -4.59 4.06
C ILE A 41 -2.99 -4.99 4.55
N ARG A 42 -2.42 -6.02 3.94
CA ARG A 42 -1.04 -6.45 4.20
C ARG A 42 -0.07 -5.60 3.39
N VAL A 43 0.88 -4.99 4.08
CA VAL A 43 1.93 -4.16 3.48
C VAL A 43 3.27 -4.64 4.00
N THR A 44 4.21 -4.93 3.11
CA THR A 44 5.61 -5.16 3.46
C THR A 44 6.39 -3.89 3.14
N LEU A 45 7.02 -3.28 4.14
CA LEU A 45 8.04 -2.27 3.92
C LEU A 45 9.38 -2.97 3.72
N ILE A 46 10.18 -2.55 2.74
CA ILE A 46 11.50 -3.11 2.45
C ILE A 46 12.49 -1.95 2.34
N LEU A 47 13.45 -1.89 3.26
CA LEU A 47 14.54 -0.93 3.24
C LEU A 47 15.79 -1.60 2.70
N ASP A 48 16.24 -1.14 1.54
CA ASP A 48 17.63 -1.29 1.12
C ASP A 48 18.35 0.05 1.37
N PRO A 49 19.28 0.13 2.34
CA PRO A 49 19.97 1.37 2.69
C PRO A 49 20.80 1.98 1.56
N ALA A 50 21.09 1.23 0.50
CA ALA A 50 21.82 1.73 -0.67
C ALA A 50 20.89 2.28 -1.77
N LEU A 51 19.59 1.97 -1.73
CA LEU A 51 18.65 2.28 -2.81
C LEU A 51 17.47 3.12 -2.33
N ALA A 52 16.55 2.52 -1.58
CA ALA A 52 15.24 3.09 -1.29
C ALA A 52 14.53 2.33 -0.16
N LEU A 53 13.46 2.94 0.34
CA LEU A 53 12.39 2.22 1.01
C LEU A 53 11.26 1.94 0.01
N VAL A 54 10.85 0.68 -0.11
CA VAL A 54 9.72 0.26 -0.93
C VAL A 54 8.58 -0.18 -0.02
N GLY A 55 7.40 0.41 -0.20
CA GLY A 55 6.15 -0.11 0.34
C GLY A 55 5.48 -1.04 -0.65
N TRP A 56 5.22 -2.28 -0.24
CA TRP A 56 4.67 -3.35 -1.06
C TRP A 56 3.35 -3.83 -0.50
N VAL A 57 2.24 -3.45 -1.13
CA VAL A 57 0.91 -3.94 -0.79
C VAL A 57 0.66 -5.27 -1.48
N HIS A 58 0.32 -6.29 -0.70
CA HIS A 58 -0.20 -7.56 -1.20
C HIS A 58 -1.66 -7.34 -1.64
N TYR A 59 -1.83 -6.81 -2.85
CA TYR A 59 -3.06 -6.13 -3.25
C TYR A 59 -4.26 -7.05 -3.35
N ALA A 60 -4.11 -8.24 -3.92
CA ALA A 60 -5.19 -9.23 -3.99
C ALA A 60 -4.64 -10.66 -3.99
N PRO A 61 -5.49 -11.68 -3.76
CA PRO A 61 -5.12 -13.07 -4.00
C PRO A 61 -4.69 -13.32 -5.45
N GLN A 62 -4.14 -14.52 -5.69
CA GLN A 62 -3.75 -14.96 -7.03
C GLN A 62 -4.92 -14.83 -8.01
N LEU A 63 -4.68 -14.18 -9.14
CA LEU A 63 -5.67 -14.06 -10.19
C LEU A 63 -5.68 -15.32 -11.08
N PRO A 64 -6.85 -15.73 -11.62
CA PRO A 64 -6.92 -16.81 -12.60
C PRO A 64 -6.26 -16.42 -13.93
N ASP A 65 -5.76 -17.42 -14.67
CA ASP A 65 -4.88 -17.28 -15.85
C ASP A 65 -5.37 -16.42 -17.03
N THR A 66 -6.61 -15.93 -17.01
CA THR A 66 -7.15 -15.03 -18.04
C THR A 66 -6.86 -13.57 -17.72
N PHE A 67 -5.63 -13.13 -17.99
CA PHE A 67 -5.06 -11.85 -17.50
C PHE A 67 -5.43 -10.58 -18.25
N ARG A 68 -5.92 -10.64 -19.50
CA ARG A 68 -5.96 -9.46 -20.39
C ARG A 68 -6.63 -8.25 -19.74
N LYS A 69 -7.86 -8.42 -19.23
CA LYS A 69 -8.62 -7.31 -18.63
C LYS A 69 -8.02 -6.80 -17.32
N SER A 70 -7.39 -7.67 -16.54
CA SER A 70 -6.73 -7.27 -15.29
C SER A 70 -5.46 -6.48 -15.58
N TYR A 71 -4.70 -6.90 -16.59
CA TYR A 71 -3.47 -6.21 -16.99
C TYR A 71 -3.75 -4.84 -17.63
N GLU A 72 -4.74 -4.74 -18.52
CA GLU A 72 -5.20 -3.46 -19.07
C GLU A 72 -5.56 -2.45 -17.97
N ARG A 73 -6.20 -2.94 -16.90
CA ARG A 73 -6.56 -2.12 -15.75
C ARG A 73 -5.35 -1.67 -14.95
N PHE A 74 -4.34 -2.52 -14.75
CA PHE A 74 -3.09 -2.11 -14.10
C PHE A 74 -2.33 -1.07 -14.91
N LEU A 75 -2.27 -1.22 -16.24
CA LEU A 75 -1.65 -0.21 -17.10
C LEU A 75 -2.35 1.14 -16.99
N ARG A 76 -3.69 1.14 -17.02
CA ARG A 76 -4.48 2.36 -16.83
C ARG A 76 -4.22 2.99 -15.46
N TRP A 77 -4.31 2.21 -14.38
CA TRP A 77 -4.03 2.71 -13.04
C TRP A 77 -2.59 3.20 -12.85
N ASN A 78 -1.62 2.62 -13.56
CA ASN A 78 -0.23 3.07 -13.54
C ASN A 78 -0.03 4.44 -14.20
N ASP A 79 -0.92 4.83 -15.10
CA ASP A 79 -0.96 6.14 -15.75
C ASP A 79 -1.73 7.14 -14.88
N GLU A 80 -2.90 6.75 -14.37
CA GLU A 80 -3.80 7.59 -13.57
C GLU A 80 -3.28 7.87 -12.14
N LEU A 81 -2.54 6.94 -11.53
CA LEU A 81 -2.13 7.02 -10.12
C LEU A 81 -0.62 7.31 -9.99
N PRO A 82 -0.25 8.58 -9.71
CA PRO A 82 1.16 8.96 -9.61
C PRO A 82 1.82 8.33 -8.38
N PHE A 83 3.12 8.05 -8.51
CA PHE A 83 3.96 7.46 -7.46
C PHE A 83 3.51 6.09 -6.93
N ALA A 84 2.56 5.45 -7.62
CA ALA A 84 2.09 4.10 -7.36
C ALA A 84 2.26 3.24 -8.61
N LYS A 85 2.66 1.98 -8.42
CA LYS A 85 2.81 1.03 -9.52
C LYS A 85 2.17 -0.32 -9.18
N PHE A 86 1.29 -0.75 -10.07
CA PHE A 86 0.68 -2.06 -10.08
C PHE A 86 1.48 -3.01 -10.94
N ALA A 87 1.69 -4.21 -10.42
CA ALA A 87 2.34 -5.30 -11.12
C ALA A 87 1.76 -6.64 -10.65
N LEU A 88 2.31 -7.74 -11.17
CA LEU A 88 2.06 -9.10 -10.70
C LEU A 88 3.34 -9.64 -10.08
N SER A 89 3.23 -10.30 -8.93
CA SER A 89 4.28 -11.19 -8.43
C SER A 89 4.46 -12.41 -9.34
N GLU A 90 5.51 -13.19 -9.08
CA GLU A 90 5.79 -14.44 -9.81
C GLU A 90 4.62 -15.43 -9.73
N ASP A 91 3.91 -15.47 -8.60
CA ASP A 91 2.72 -16.31 -8.39
C ASP A 91 1.40 -15.64 -8.81
N LEU A 92 1.46 -14.60 -9.65
CA LEU A 92 0.29 -13.95 -10.26
C LEU A 92 -0.63 -13.25 -9.25
N ARG A 93 -0.09 -12.83 -8.10
CA ARG A 93 -0.79 -11.95 -7.17
C ARG A 93 -0.60 -10.49 -7.59
N PRO A 94 -1.68 -9.70 -7.66
CA PRO A 94 -1.57 -8.27 -7.83
C PRO A 94 -0.80 -7.66 -6.67
N ILE A 95 0.13 -6.79 -7.02
CA ILE A 95 0.89 -5.99 -6.06
C ILE A 95 0.71 -4.53 -6.40
N LEU A 96 0.72 -3.69 -5.36
CA LEU A 96 0.76 -2.24 -5.48
C LEU A 96 1.99 -1.77 -4.72
N THR A 97 2.88 -1.07 -5.39
CA THR A 97 4.12 -0.56 -4.79
C THR A 97 4.21 0.95 -4.85
N SER A 98 4.94 1.52 -3.90
CA SER A 98 5.41 2.89 -3.91
C SER A 98 6.80 2.94 -3.28
N GLU A 99 7.65 3.82 -3.75
CA GLU A 99 9.06 3.88 -3.33
C GLU A 99 9.45 5.29 -2.90
N VAL A 100 10.32 5.35 -1.90
CA VAL A 100 10.97 6.58 -1.44
C VAL A 100 12.48 6.40 -1.57
N PRO A 101 13.13 7.17 -2.46
CA PRO A 101 14.58 7.17 -2.57
C PRO A 101 15.26 7.46 -1.22
N ILE A 102 16.39 6.80 -0.96
CA ILE A 102 17.05 6.87 0.35
C ILE A 102 17.45 8.29 0.78
N ASP A 103 17.75 9.17 -0.19
CA ASP A 103 18.14 10.57 0.01
C ASP A 103 16.96 11.48 0.36
N ARG A 104 15.72 11.00 0.18
CA ARG A 104 14.47 11.70 0.51
C ARG A 104 13.67 11.01 1.60
N LEU A 105 14.22 9.93 2.15
CA LEU A 105 13.53 9.12 3.14
C LEU A 105 13.59 9.80 4.51
N GLU A 106 12.43 10.26 4.95
CA GLU A 106 12.16 10.87 6.24
C GLU A 106 10.84 10.35 6.82
N SER A 107 10.61 10.58 8.12
CA SER A 107 9.36 10.20 8.82
C SER A 107 8.10 10.64 8.06
N GLU A 108 8.07 11.87 7.55
CA GLU A 108 6.93 12.39 6.78
C GLU A 108 6.72 11.65 5.46
N SER A 109 7.81 11.35 4.74
CA SER A 109 7.73 10.63 3.46
C SER A 109 7.30 9.17 3.64
N LEU A 110 7.68 8.52 4.75
CA LEU A 110 7.20 7.20 5.15
C LEU A 110 5.70 7.24 5.41
N GLY A 111 5.26 8.16 6.28
CA GLY A 111 3.87 8.31 6.66
C GLY A 111 2.97 8.60 5.45
N LEU A 112 3.40 9.52 4.59
CA LEU A 112 2.68 9.85 3.35
C LEU A 112 2.62 8.67 2.39
N THR A 113 3.71 7.90 2.24
CA THR A 113 3.74 6.71 1.38
C THR A 113 2.74 5.66 1.85
N LEU A 114 2.72 5.35 3.15
CA LEU A 114 1.74 4.43 3.73
C LEU A 114 0.31 4.95 3.54
N ALA A 115 0.05 6.22 3.87
CA ALA A 115 -1.28 6.81 3.72
C ALA A 115 -1.77 6.78 2.25
N ARG A 116 -0.87 7.04 1.29
CA ARG A 116 -1.16 6.97 -0.15
C ARG A 116 -1.54 5.56 -0.59
N LEU A 117 -0.77 4.55 -0.18
CA LEU A 117 -1.05 3.15 -0.52
C LEU A 117 -2.44 2.71 0.00
N LEU A 118 -2.78 3.10 1.23
CA LEU A 118 -4.09 2.81 1.83
C LEU A 118 -5.23 3.57 1.12
N ALA A 119 -5.02 4.84 0.80
CA ALA A 119 -6.01 5.65 0.08
C ALA A 119 -6.28 5.10 -1.34
N ILE A 120 -5.25 4.66 -2.05
CA ILE A 120 -5.41 3.99 -3.36
C ILE A 120 -6.20 2.70 -3.20
N CYS A 121 -5.94 1.91 -2.16
CA CYS A 121 -6.69 0.70 -1.88
C CYS A 121 -8.18 0.98 -1.61
N ASP A 122 -8.52 2.09 -0.95
CA ASP A 122 -9.89 2.53 -0.74
C ASP A 122 -10.56 3.06 -2.02
N LEU A 123 -9.81 3.81 -2.83
CA LEU A 123 -10.27 4.39 -4.09
C LEU A 123 -10.69 3.28 -5.06
N LEU A 124 -9.83 2.27 -5.21
CA LEU A 124 -10.02 1.17 -6.16
C LEU A 124 -10.84 0.00 -5.60
N LEU A 125 -11.38 0.14 -4.38
CA LEU A 125 -12.08 -0.93 -3.68
C LEU A 125 -13.22 -1.53 -4.51
N GLU A 126 -14.10 -0.68 -5.06
CA GLU A 126 -15.27 -1.14 -5.84
C GLU A 126 -14.87 -1.85 -7.13
N GLU A 127 -13.85 -1.32 -7.82
CA GLU A 127 -13.31 -1.95 -9.03
C GLU A 127 -12.65 -3.30 -8.73
N SER A 128 -12.18 -3.50 -7.51
CA SER A 128 -11.38 -4.66 -7.09
C SER A 128 -12.18 -5.72 -6.33
N VAL A 129 -13.46 -5.49 -6.04
CA VAL A 129 -14.29 -6.40 -5.22
C VAL A 129 -14.18 -7.85 -5.66
N ARG A 130 -14.29 -8.12 -6.97
CA ARG A 130 -14.27 -9.50 -7.49
C ARG A 130 -12.92 -10.19 -7.35
N TRP A 131 -11.82 -9.43 -7.26
CA TRP A 131 -10.49 -9.96 -7.01
C TRP A 131 -10.27 -10.22 -5.53
N LEU A 132 -10.67 -9.26 -4.69
CA LEU A 132 -10.48 -9.29 -3.24
C LEU A 132 -11.36 -10.33 -2.56
N TRP A 133 -12.62 -10.45 -3.02
CA TRP A 133 -13.62 -11.37 -2.49
C TRP A 133 -14.32 -12.09 -3.65
N PRO A 134 -13.77 -13.23 -4.11
CA PRO A 134 -14.36 -14.01 -5.19
C PRO A 134 -15.84 -14.32 -4.92
N GLY A 135 -16.70 -13.97 -5.89
CA GLY A 135 -18.16 -14.16 -5.80
C GLY A 135 -18.93 -13.01 -5.13
N ALA A 136 -18.25 -12.05 -4.48
CA ALA A 136 -18.92 -10.89 -3.90
C ALA A 136 -19.34 -9.87 -4.98
N LYS A 137 -20.49 -9.22 -4.75
CA LYS A 137 -20.98 -8.10 -5.59
C LYS A 137 -20.59 -6.73 -5.06
N ARG A 138 -20.25 -6.64 -3.77
CA ARG A 138 -19.86 -5.41 -3.05
C ARG A 138 -18.80 -5.75 -2.03
N ALA A 139 -17.98 -4.77 -1.66
CA ALA A 139 -17.05 -4.93 -0.55
C ALA A 139 -17.81 -5.21 0.76
N PRO A 140 -17.31 -6.10 1.63
CA PRO A 140 -17.85 -6.26 2.97
C PRO A 140 -17.66 -4.97 3.75
N MET A 141 -18.65 -4.62 4.58
CA MET A 141 -18.55 -3.47 5.46
C MET A 141 -17.62 -3.82 6.63
N PRO A 142 -16.65 -2.96 6.97
CA PRO A 142 -15.85 -3.14 8.17
C PRO A 142 -16.71 -3.21 9.44
N ASP A 143 -16.32 -4.06 10.37
CA ASP A 143 -17.00 -4.29 11.66
C ASP A 143 -16.45 -3.40 12.80
N ARG A 144 -15.37 -2.65 12.51
CA ARG A 144 -14.69 -1.76 13.44
C ARG A 144 -14.22 -0.49 12.72
N PRO A 145 -13.87 0.59 13.44
CA PRO A 145 -13.13 1.69 12.85
C PRO A 145 -11.75 1.26 12.33
N SER A 146 -11.23 1.99 11.35
CA SER A 146 -9.85 1.82 10.85
C SER A 146 -8.84 2.05 11.98
N ARG A 147 -7.78 1.23 12.04
CA ARG A 147 -6.66 1.45 12.98
C ARG A 147 -5.81 2.67 12.58
N GLN A 148 -5.90 3.12 11.33
CA GLN A 148 -5.06 4.18 10.75
C GLN A 148 -5.81 5.50 10.51
N VAL A 149 -6.89 5.76 11.26
CA VAL A 149 -7.62 7.04 11.17
C VAL A 149 -6.68 8.23 11.36
N ALA A 150 -5.84 8.22 12.40
CA ALA A 150 -4.91 9.32 12.67
C ALA A 150 -3.89 9.54 11.54
N LEU A 151 -3.36 8.46 10.96
CA LEU A 151 -2.43 8.52 9.83
C LEU A 151 -3.12 9.11 8.59
N LEU A 152 -4.31 8.62 8.26
CA LEU A 152 -5.08 9.06 7.10
C LEU A 152 -5.58 10.50 7.25
N ASP A 153 -5.96 10.92 8.47
CA ASP A 153 -6.36 12.30 8.76
C ASP A 153 -5.16 13.26 8.65
N ARG A 154 -3.98 12.87 9.15
CA ARG A 154 -2.74 13.67 9.07
C ARG A 154 -2.37 13.99 7.62
N TYR A 155 -2.46 13.01 6.73
CA TYR A 155 -2.04 13.16 5.33
C TYR A 155 -3.19 13.51 4.37
N ALA A 156 -4.43 13.63 4.83
CA ALA A 156 -5.59 13.93 3.99
C ALA A 156 -5.39 15.11 3.01
N PRO A 157 -4.75 16.25 3.39
CA PRO A 157 -4.51 17.35 2.46
C PRO A 157 -3.63 16.96 1.26
N HIS A 158 -2.67 16.06 1.44
CA HIS A 158 -1.76 15.58 0.39
C HIS A 158 -2.37 14.46 -0.46
N LEU A 159 -3.49 13.89 -0.02
CA LEU A 159 -4.21 12.82 -0.71
C LEU A 159 -5.38 13.37 -1.54
N ALA A 160 -5.66 14.66 -1.47
CA ALA A 160 -6.78 15.29 -2.20
C ALA A 160 -6.67 15.11 -3.72
N GLU A 161 -5.45 15.06 -4.25
CA GLU A 161 -5.19 14.82 -5.68
C GLU A 161 -5.68 13.43 -6.13
N LEU A 162 -5.69 12.42 -5.25
CA LEU A 162 -6.25 11.09 -5.56
C LEU A 162 -7.78 11.10 -5.63
N ALA A 163 -8.42 12.12 -5.06
CA ALA A 163 -9.88 12.27 -5.02
C ALA A 163 -10.40 13.26 -6.07
N ALA A 164 -9.52 14.03 -6.71
CA ALA A 164 -9.88 14.93 -7.78
C ALA A 164 -10.08 14.13 -9.08
N PRO A 165 -11.22 14.25 -9.76
CA PRO A 165 -11.28 13.82 -11.16
C PRO A 165 -10.29 14.65 -11.97
N ASP A 166 -9.64 14.02 -12.96
CA ASP A 166 -8.82 14.74 -13.95
C ASP A 166 -9.62 15.94 -14.52
N PRO A 167 -9.00 17.12 -14.70
CA PRO A 167 -9.65 18.29 -15.26
C PRO A 167 -10.10 18.11 -16.72
#